data_AF-A0A0D7KJG2-F1
#
_entry.id   AF-A0A0D7KJG2-F1
#
_cell.length_a   1.000
_cell.length_b   1.000
_cell.length_c   1.000
_cell.angle_alpha   90.00
_cell.angle_beta   90.00
_cell.angle_gamma   90.00
#
_symmetry.space_group_name_H-M   'P 1'
#
loop_
_entity.id
_entity.type
_entity.pdbx_description
1 polymer ?
#
loop_
_entity_poly.entity_id
_entity_poly.type
_entity_poly.pdbx_seq_one_letter_code
_entity_poly.pdbx_strand_id
1 'polypeptide(L)'
;MKQLHDVHRDESNRHTYVLRYPLDLQLFSQEKTEKATPKKRQETRKKGQVAKSMDLSGAFILLAGFSCLFMLGGFMKDRIVELFQDVLQNRLTMDVTANNVLDYFSSIFLKLMVILAPLFISAIVIALVVNYMQVGFLFTGEPLKMKLEKIDPVKGFKNIFSMRSVVE
;
A
#
# COMPACT_ATOMS: atom_id res chain seq x y z
N MET A 1 17.38 -57.04 67.91
CA MET A 1 17.66 -58.35 67.29
C MET A 1 17.26 -58.25 65.82
N LYS A 2 18.21 -58.41 64.88
CA LYS A 2 18.12 -58.35 63.38
C LYS A 2 17.85 -56.94 62.79
N GLN A 3 18.69 -56.24 62.00
CA GLN A 3 19.73 -56.59 60.97
C GLN A 3 19.18 -57.60 59.94
N LEU A 4 19.14 -57.43 58.61
CA LEU A 4 19.94 -56.70 57.60
C LEU A 4 19.25 -56.88 56.21
N HIS A 5 19.33 -55.89 55.32
CA HIS A 5 19.59 -55.97 53.84
C HIS A 5 19.25 -54.59 53.24
N ASP A 6 20.25 -53.76 52.94
CA ASP A 6 20.99 -53.62 51.66
C ASP A 6 20.39 -52.48 50.81
N VAL A 7 21.04 -51.32 50.65
CA VAL A 7 22.32 -50.97 49.98
C VAL A 7 22.07 -50.37 48.58
N HIS A 8 22.54 -49.14 48.43
CA HIS A 8 22.97 -48.42 47.21
C HIS A 8 21.94 -47.83 46.23
N ARG A 9 21.92 -46.48 46.19
CA ARG A 9 22.32 -45.59 45.06
C ARG A 9 21.60 -44.23 45.21
N ASP A 10 22.11 -43.09 44.83
CA ASP A 10 23.45 -42.60 44.48
C ASP A 10 23.28 -41.07 44.34
N GLU A 11 24.35 -40.36 44.64
CA GLU A 11 24.69 -38.99 44.20
C GLU A 11 23.63 -38.14 43.48
N SER A 12 23.18 -37.08 44.14
CA SER A 12 22.67 -35.89 43.43
C SER A 12 23.20 -34.61 44.09
N ASN A 13 24.52 -34.45 43.96
CA ASN A 13 25.20 -33.19 44.16
C ASN A 13 25.42 -32.54 42.79
N ARG A 14 24.56 -31.60 42.39
CA ARG A 14 24.89 -30.64 41.31
C ARG A 14 24.28 -29.27 41.60
N HIS A 15 24.99 -28.49 42.42
CA HIS A 15 24.83 -27.04 42.46
C HIS A 15 25.20 -26.47 41.07
N THR A 16 24.18 -26.11 40.30
CA THR A 16 24.34 -25.49 38.98
C THR A 16 24.23 -23.98 39.18
N TYR A 17 25.35 -23.26 39.09
CA TYR A 17 25.35 -21.80 39.13
C TYR A 17 24.79 -21.27 37.81
N VAL A 18 23.52 -20.90 37.81
CA VAL A 18 22.87 -20.24 36.66
C VAL A 18 23.30 -18.78 36.64
N LEU A 19 24.32 -18.46 35.84
CA LEU A 19 24.75 -17.08 35.58
C LEU A 19 23.63 -16.36 34.81
N ARG A 20 22.82 -15.61 35.57
CA ARG A 20 21.56 -14.96 35.15
C ARG A 20 21.80 -13.55 34.62
N TYR A 21 22.71 -13.40 33.65
CA TYR A 21 22.79 -12.13 32.90
C TYR A 21 21.83 -12.22 31.71
N PRO A 22 20.79 -11.36 31.62
CA PRO A 22 19.95 -11.28 30.43
C PRO A 22 20.80 -10.68 29.31
N LEU A 23 21.52 -11.52 28.58
CA LEU A 23 22.28 -11.09 27.42
C LEU A 23 21.28 -10.81 26.29
N ASP A 24 20.98 -9.54 26.06
CA ASP A 24 20.06 -9.14 24.99
C ASP A 24 20.74 -9.31 23.63
N LEU A 25 20.49 -10.46 23.00
CA LEU A 25 21.03 -10.85 21.70
C LEU A 25 20.67 -9.85 20.57
N GLN A 26 19.69 -8.97 20.80
CA GLN A 26 19.33 -7.91 19.87
C GLN A 26 20.41 -6.83 19.71
N LEU A 27 21.30 -6.65 20.71
CA LEU A 27 22.43 -5.73 20.61
C LEU A 27 23.50 -6.19 19.59
N PHE A 28 23.52 -7.49 19.28
CA PHE A 28 24.42 -8.09 18.27
C PHE A 28 23.75 -8.29 16.91
N SER A 29 22.43 -8.11 16.82
CA SER A 29 21.76 -7.97 15.53
C SER A 29 22.22 -6.66 14.89
N GLN A 30 22.67 -6.68 13.63
CA GLN A 30 23.04 -5.48 12.88
C GLN A 30 21.83 -4.53 12.62
N GLU A 31 20.64 -4.91 13.07
CA GLU A 31 19.48 -4.03 13.08
C GLU A 31 19.61 -2.96 14.16
N LYS A 32 19.55 -1.70 13.75
CA LYS A 32 19.63 -0.56 14.67
C LYS A 32 18.37 -0.54 15.54
N THR A 33 18.50 -1.05 16.76
CA THR A 33 17.43 -1.08 17.79
C THR A 33 17.09 0.31 18.35
N GLU A 34 17.99 1.27 18.19
CA GLU A 34 17.83 2.63 18.69
C GLU A 34 16.96 3.51 17.78
N LYS A 35 16.09 4.31 18.40
CA LYS A 35 15.25 5.28 17.70
C LYS A 35 16.16 6.30 17.01
N ALA A 36 15.94 6.52 15.71
CA ALA A 36 16.67 7.56 14.98
C ALA A 36 16.59 8.91 15.71
N THR A 37 17.75 9.54 15.94
CA THR A 37 17.83 10.85 16.60
C THR A 37 17.01 11.91 15.86
N PRO A 38 16.47 12.93 16.56
CA PRO A 38 15.61 13.95 15.96
C PRO A 38 16.21 14.60 14.71
N LYS A 39 17.51 14.93 14.76
CA LYS A 39 18.26 15.50 13.63
C LYS A 39 18.23 14.57 12.40
N LYS A 40 18.47 13.28 12.60
CA LYS A 40 18.49 12.28 11.53
C LYS A 40 17.10 12.09 10.90
N ARG A 41 16.02 12.09 11.69
CA ARG A 41 14.64 12.03 11.18
C ARG A 41 14.29 13.25 10.32
N GLN A 42 14.70 14.44 10.75
CA GLN A 42 14.47 15.68 10.00
C GLN A 42 15.26 15.70 8.68
N GLU A 43 16.52 15.24 8.68
CA GLU A 43 17.33 15.14 7.45
C GLU A 43 16.73 14.13 6.46
N THR A 44 16.27 12.96 6.92
CA THR A 44 15.60 11.96 6.07
C THR A 44 14.29 12.51 5.51
N ARG A 45 13.51 13.25 6.32
CA ARG A 45 12.31 13.96 5.86
C ARG A 45 12.65 15.03 4.82
N LYS A 46 13.69 15.86 5.02
CA LYS A 46 14.15 16.84 4.02
C LYS A 46 14.55 16.20 2.69
N LYS A 47 15.07 14.96 2.74
CA LYS A 47 15.37 14.10 1.58
C LYS A 47 14.15 13.49 0.89
N GLY A 48 12.93 13.80 1.34
CA GLY A 48 11.69 13.28 0.76
C GLY A 48 11.36 11.85 1.17
N GLN A 49 12.12 11.28 2.11
CA GLN A 49 11.87 9.95 2.64
C GLN A 49 11.00 10.06 3.89
N VAL A 50 9.69 10.01 3.70
CA VAL A 50 8.71 10.01 4.79
C VAL A 50 8.07 8.63 4.90
N ALA A 51 7.96 8.13 6.12
CA ALA A 51 7.25 6.89 6.38
C ALA A 51 5.77 7.10 6.03
N LYS A 52 5.27 6.32 5.08
CA LYS A 52 3.87 6.31 4.66
C LYS A 52 3.36 4.87 4.71
N SER A 53 2.12 4.68 5.12
CA SER A 53 1.47 3.37 5.09
C SER A 53 0.79 3.18 3.73
N MET A 54 1.19 2.12 3.03
CA MET A 54 0.55 1.76 1.76
C MET A 54 -0.87 1.26 2.00
N ASP A 55 -1.08 0.47 3.05
CA ASP A 55 -2.39 -0.10 3.39
C ASP A 55 -3.42 0.96 3.77
N LEU A 56 -3.00 1.97 4.55
CA LEU A 56 -3.88 3.06 4.95
C LEU A 56 -4.38 3.84 3.72
N SER A 57 -3.47 4.08 2.77
CA SER A 57 -3.81 4.78 1.52
C SER A 57 -4.82 3.99 0.69
N GLY A 58 -4.61 2.68 0.55
CA GLY A 58 -5.52 1.79 -0.16
C GLY A 58 -6.91 1.72 0.50
N ALA A 59 -6.96 1.61 1.82
CA ALA A 59 -8.20 1.52 2.58
C ALA A 59 -9.09 2.77 2.41
N PHE A 60 -8.51 3.97 2.48
CA PHE A 60 -9.26 5.21 2.29
C PHE A 60 -9.76 5.38 0.86
N ILE A 61 -8.96 5.02 -0.15
CA ILE A 61 -9.39 5.06 -1.55
C ILE A 61 -10.56 4.10 -1.78
N LEU A 62 -10.49 2.89 -1.22
CA LEU A 62 -11.57 1.91 -1.33
C LEU A 62 -12.85 2.41 -0.65
N LEU A 63 -12.74 2.93 0.58
CA LEU A 63 -13.86 3.51 1.31
C LEU A 63 -14.50 4.68 0.56
N ALA A 64 -13.68 5.54 -0.04
CA ALA A 64 -14.15 6.64 -0.87
C ALA A 64 -14.85 6.17 -2.14
N GLY A 65 -14.35 5.11 -2.78
CA GLY A 65 -15.00 4.48 -3.92
C GLY A 65 -16.39 3.95 -3.57
N PHE A 66 -16.51 3.20 -2.47
CA PHE A 66 -17.82 2.72 -1.98
C PHE A 66 -18.75 3.87 -1.60
N SER A 67 -18.25 4.89 -0.91
CA SER A 67 -19.06 6.05 -0.52
C SER A 67 -19.55 6.84 -1.74
N CYS A 68 -18.68 7.01 -2.75
CA CYS A 68 -19.03 7.65 -4.01
C CYS A 68 -20.12 6.86 -4.75
N LEU A 69 -19.98 5.54 -4.85
CA LEU A 69 -20.99 4.67 -5.46
C LEU A 69 -22.31 4.70 -4.68
N PHE A 70 -22.26 4.75 -3.35
CA PHE A 70 -23.46 4.81 -2.53
C PHE A 70 -24.22 6.13 -2.72
N MET A 71 -23.52 7.26 -2.75
CA MET A 71 -24.14 8.59 -2.89
C MET A 71 -24.53 8.93 -4.33
N LEU A 72 -23.68 8.59 -5.30
CA LEU A 72 -23.81 8.99 -6.71
C LEU A 72 -24.18 7.83 -7.62
N GLY A 73 -24.39 6.63 -7.08
CA GLY A 73 -24.76 5.45 -7.85
C GLY A 73 -26.07 5.62 -8.61
N GLY A 74 -27.05 6.34 -8.05
CA GLY A 74 -28.28 6.71 -8.75
C GLY A 74 -28.00 7.54 -10.00
N PHE A 75 -27.23 8.62 -9.86
CA PHE A 75 -26.79 9.44 -10.99
C PHE A 75 -26.05 8.62 -12.06
N MET A 76 -25.11 7.76 -11.66
CA MET A 76 -24.37 6.91 -12.60
C MET A 76 -25.28 5.91 -13.31
N LYS A 77 -26.19 5.25 -12.56
CA LYS A 77 -27.16 4.31 -13.08
C LYS A 77 -28.07 4.97 -14.13
N ASP A 78 -28.64 6.13 -13.82
CA ASP A 78 -29.57 6.80 -14.71
C ASP A 78 -28.89 7.15 -16.05
N ARG A 79 -27.66 7.65 -16.00
CA ARG A 79 -26.86 7.94 -17.20
C ARG A 79 -26.47 6.70 -18.00
N ILE A 80 -26.19 5.58 -17.32
CA ILE A 80 -25.96 4.29 -18.00
C ILE A 80 -27.25 3.86 -18.70
N VAL A 81 -28.40 3.90 -18.03
CA VAL A 81 -29.68 3.53 -18.63
C VAL A 81 -30.02 4.43 -19.83
N GLU A 82 -29.84 5.75 -19.71
CA GLU A 82 -30.02 6.70 -20.81
C GLU A 82 -29.10 6.39 -22.00
N LEU A 83 -27.83 6.04 -21.76
CA LEU A 83 -26.90 5.64 -22.81
C LEU A 83 -27.40 4.41 -23.55
N PHE A 84 -27.83 3.37 -22.81
CA PHE A 84 -28.37 2.16 -23.41
C PHE A 84 -29.67 2.43 -24.17
N GLN A 85 -30.58 3.22 -23.62
CA GLN A 85 -31.82 3.60 -24.30
C GLN A 85 -31.55 4.34 -25.62
N ASP A 86 -30.63 5.31 -25.63
CA ASP A 86 -30.25 6.04 -26.85
C ASP A 86 -29.69 5.08 -27.92
N VAL A 87 -28.82 4.14 -27.51
CA VAL A 87 -28.24 3.16 -28.45
C VAL A 87 -29.32 2.24 -29.01
N LEU A 88 -30.13 1.62 -28.15
CA LEU A 88 -31.11 0.62 -28.58
C LEU A 88 -32.27 1.23 -29.37
N GLN A 89 -32.74 2.42 -29.01
CA GLN A 89 -33.92 3.02 -29.63
C GLN A 89 -33.59 3.85 -30.87
N ASN A 90 -32.51 4.63 -30.83
CA ASN A 90 -32.24 5.64 -31.85
C ASN A 90 -31.09 5.27 -32.79
N ARG A 91 -30.13 4.44 -32.33
CA ARG A 91 -28.85 4.26 -33.03
C ARG A 91 -28.66 2.87 -33.62
N LEU A 92 -29.41 1.88 -33.15
CA LEU A 92 -29.23 0.48 -33.57
C LEU A 92 -29.48 0.27 -35.07
N THR A 93 -30.42 1.02 -35.65
CA THR A 93 -30.80 0.96 -37.07
C THR A 93 -30.23 2.12 -37.89
N MET A 94 -29.34 2.92 -37.29
CA MET A 94 -28.77 4.08 -37.96
C MET A 94 -27.67 3.68 -38.94
N ASP A 95 -27.66 4.30 -40.13
CA ASP A 95 -26.55 4.18 -41.07
C ASP A 95 -25.27 4.82 -40.52
N VAL A 96 -24.22 4.01 -40.39
CA VAL A 96 -22.89 4.46 -39.97
C VAL A 96 -22.13 4.95 -41.19
N THR A 97 -21.76 6.24 -41.19
CA THR A 97 -21.03 6.89 -42.28
C THR A 97 -19.76 7.55 -41.74
N ALA A 98 -18.79 7.81 -42.64
CA ALA A 98 -17.55 8.49 -42.25
C ALA A 98 -17.78 9.87 -41.60
N ASN A 99 -18.90 10.52 -41.94
CA ASN A 99 -19.25 11.85 -41.43
C ASN A 99 -19.85 11.82 -40.02
N ASN A 100 -20.46 10.70 -39.60
CA ASN A 100 -21.20 10.63 -38.33
C ASN A 100 -20.49 9.78 -37.26
N VAL A 101 -19.57 8.91 -37.66
CA VAL A 101 -18.90 7.95 -36.76
C VAL A 101 -18.05 8.66 -35.68
N LEU A 102 -17.35 9.73 -36.03
CA LEU A 102 -16.51 10.48 -35.10
C LEU A 102 -17.34 11.24 -34.06
N ASP A 103 -18.45 11.84 -34.48
CA ASP A 103 -19.36 12.55 -33.59
C ASP A 103 -20.04 11.57 -32.61
N TYR A 104 -20.41 10.37 -33.09
CA TYR A 104 -20.98 9.34 -32.22
C TYR A 104 -19.97 8.80 -31.22
N PHE A 105 -18.76 8.50 -31.67
CA PHE A 105 -17.70 8.05 -30.78
C PHE A 105 -17.43 9.10 -29.70
N SER A 106 -17.28 10.37 -30.08
CA SER A 106 -17.00 11.47 -29.15
C SER A 106 -18.16 11.70 -28.17
N SER A 107 -19.41 11.59 -28.63
CA SER A 107 -20.59 11.70 -27.77
C SER A 107 -20.67 10.58 -26.73
N ILE A 108 -20.45 9.32 -27.15
CA ILE A 108 -20.42 8.18 -26.23
C ILE A 108 -19.26 8.31 -25.24
N PHE A 109 -18.08 8.70 -25.72
CA PHE A 109 -16.91 8.92 -24.90
C PHE A 109 -17.15 9.99 -23.82
N LEU A 110 -17.76 11.12 -24.17
CA LEU A 110 -18.13 12.16 -23.22
C LEU A 110 -19.14 11.67 -22.19
N LYS A 111 -20.17 10.92 -22.61
CA LYS A 111 -21.15 10.33 -21.68
C LYS A 111 -20.46 9.39 -20.68
N LEU A 112 -19.55 8.53 -21.15
CA LEU A 112 -18.76 7.65 -20.27
C LEU A 112 -17.86 8.43 -19.31
N MET A 113 -17.20 9.49 -19.79
CA MET A 113 -16.38 10.35 -18.94
C MET A 113 -17.21 11.03 -17.86
N VAL A 114 -18.41 11.50 -18.16
CA VAL A 114 -19.33 12.09 -17.17
C VAL A 114 -19.78 11.06 -16.13
N ILE A 115 -20.05 9.82 -16.56
CA ILE A 115 -20.41 8.72 -15.64
C ILE A 115 -19.24 8.41 -14.69
N LEU A 116 -18.01 8.33 -15.20
CA LEU A 116 -16.83 7.96 -14.41
C LEU A 116 -16.19 9.12 -13.65
N ALA A 117 -16.46 10.37 -14.05
CA ALA A 117 -15.86 11.56 -13.47
C ALA A 117 -15.98 11.62 -11.93
N PRO A 118 -17.13 11.33 -11.31
CA PRO A 118 -17.23 11.38 -9.85
C PRO A 118 -16.28 10.39 -9.15
N LEU A 119 -16.10 9.20 -9.74
CA LEU A 119 -15.20 8.18 -9.18
C LEU A 119 -13.74 8.63 -9.26
N PHE A 120 -13.33 9.17 -10.41
CA PHE A 120 -11.96 9.68 -10.59
C PHE A 120 -11.69 10.90 -9.72
N ILE A 121 -12.63 11.85 -9.66
CA ILE A 121 -12.51 13.04 -8.82
C ILE A 121 -12.40 12.63 -7.35
N SER A 122 -13.26 11.73 -6.88
CA SER A 122 -13.22 11.19 -5.51
C SER A 122 -11.86 10.54 -5.21
N ALA A 123 -11.37 9.68 -6.10
CA ALA A 123 -10.08 9.01 -5.93
C ALA A 123 -8.92 10.01 -5.88
N ILE A 124 -8.89 11.02 -6.75
CA ILE A 124 -7.86 12.07 -6.75
C ILE A 124 -7.91 12.87 -5.46
N VAL A 125 -9.09 13.35 -5.06
CA VAL A 125 -9.26 14.17 -3.84
C VAL A 125 -8.80 13.39 -2.62
N ILE A 126 -9.23 12.14 -2.48
CA ILE A 126 -8.89 11.32 -1.32
C ILE A 126 -7.41 10.93 -1.33
N ALA A 127 -6.85 10.59 -2.50
CA ALA A 127 -5.42 10.34 -2.60
C ALA A 127 -4.59 11.55 -2.17
N LEU A 128 -4.97 12.77 -2.57
CA LEU A 128 -4.31 14.00 -2.17
C LEU A 128 -4.46 14.26 -0.67
N VAL A 129 -5.67 14.13 -0.12
CA VAL A 129 -5.94 14.32 1.32
C VAL A 129 -5.14 13.33 2.16
N VAL A 130 -5.18 12.05 1.81
CA VAL A 130 -4.48 11.00 2.56
C VAL A 130 -2.97 11.17 2.45
N ASN A 131 -2.46 11.52 1.27
CA ASN A 131 -1.04 11.82 1.10
C ASN A 131 -0.61 13.01 1.96
N TYR A 132 -1.40 14.08 1.95
CA TYR A 132 -1.16 15.26 2.77
C TYR A 132 -1.22 14.92 4.28
N MET A 133 -2.18 14.11 4.73
CA MET A 133 -2.27 13.70 6.13
C MET A 133 -1.07 12.84 6.57
N GLN A 134 -0.52 12.00 5.69
CA GLN A 134 0.62 11.14 6.02
C GLN A 134 1.97 11.87 5.96
N VAL A 135 2.18 12.72 4.95
CA VAL A 135 3.48 13.35 4.68
C VAL A 135 3.57 14.78 5.25
N GLY A 136 2.42 15.45 5.33
CA GLY A 136 2.30 16.88 5.57
C GLY A 136 2.85 17.72 4.42
N PHE A 137 3.01 19.01 4.65
CA PHE A 137 3.69 19.89 3.70
C PHE A 137 5.20 19.59 3.69
N LEU A 138 5.70 19.11 2.55
CA LEU A 138 7.12 18.82 2.34
C LEU A 138 7.50 19.07 0.87
N PHE A 139 8.15 20.19 0.61
CA PHE A 139 8.68 20.51 -0.71
C PHE A 139 10.17 20.15 -0.76
N THR A 140 10.54 19.17 -1.58
CA THR A 140 11.94 18.77 -1.76
C THR A 140 12.18 18.23 -3.18
N GLY A 141 13.19 18.77 -3.84
CA GLY A 141 13.63 18.29 -5.17
C GLY A 141 14.66 17.15 -5.09
N GLU A 142 15.08 16.73 -3.90
CA GLU A 142 16.07 15.65 -3.75
C GLU A 142 15.61 14.29 -4.31
N PRO A 143 14.32 13.89 -4.22
CA PRO A 143 13.82 12.67 -4.85
C PRO A 143 13.82 12.70 -6.39
N LEU A 144 13.77 13.90 -7.01
CA LEU A 144 13.76 14.07 -8.46
C LEU A 144 15.16 13.93 -9.08
N LYS A 145 16.23 13.96 -8.27
CA LYS A 145 17.58 13.70 -8.76
C LYS A 145 17.70 12.24 -9.19
N MET A 146 18.00 12.01 -10.47
CA MET A 146 18.25 10.67 -10.99
C MET A 146 19.41 10.03 -10.22
N LYS A 147 19.12 8.94 -9.49
CA LYS A 147 20.14 8.11 -8.84
C LYS A 147 20.40 6.92 -9.74
N LEU A 148 21.56 6.89 -10.40
CA LEU A 148 21.98 5.82 -11.32
C LEU A 148 21.90 4.43 -10.66
N GLU A 149 22.12 4.36 -9.34
CA GLU A 149 22.02 3.14 -8.55
C GLU A 149 20.62 2.50 -8.53
N LYS A 150 19.55 3.28 -8.76
CA LYS A 150 18.16 2.80 -8.81
C LYS A 150 17.73 2.33 -10.19
N ILE A 151 18.54 2.55 -11.22
CA ILE A 151 18.24 2.17 -12.62
C ILE A 151 18.83 0.80 -12.95
N ASP A 152 19.70 0.24 -12.09
CA ASP A 152 20.30 -1.08 -12.30
C ASP A 152 19.23 -2.19 -12.32
N PRO A 153 18.94 -2.79 -13.49
CA PRO A 153 17.89 -3.79 -13.64
C PRO A 153 18.22 -5.08 -12.88
N VAL A 154 19.51 -5.39 -12.66
CA VAL A 154 19.94 -6.59 -11.92
C VAL A 154 19.55 -6.47 -10.45
N LYS A 155 19.73 -5.29 -9.85
CA LYS A 155 19.26 -5.00 -8.47
C LYS A 155 17.74 -5.00 -8.37
N GLY A 156 17.05 -4.49 -9.40
CA GLY A 156 15.58 -4.53 -9.48
C GLY A 156 15.04 -5.96 -9.44
N PHE A 157 15.57 -6.84 -10.30
CA PHE A 157 15.20 -8.26 -10.30
C PHE A 157 15.52 -8.94 -8.97
N LYS A 158 16.70 -8.70 -8.38
CA LYS A 158 17.06 -9.26 -7.08
C LYS A 158 16.12 -8.80 -5.97
N ASN A 159 15.65 -7.55 -5.98
CA ASN A 159 14.70 -7.07 -4.98
C ASN A 159 13.34 -7.78 -5.10
N ILE A 160 12.83 -7.93 -6.34
CA ILE A 160 11.56 -8.62 -6.61
C ILE A 160 11.64 -10.11 -6.21
N PHE A 161 12.76 -10.78 -6.50
CA PHE A 161 12.97 -12.19 -6.17
C PHE A 161 13.62 -12.45 -4.80
N SER A 162 13.84 -11.41 -3.99
CA SER A 162 14.35 -11.60 -2.63
C SER A 162 13.26 -12.18 -1.73
N MET A 163 13.64 -12.95 -0.71
CA MET A 163 12.76 -13.50 0.34
C MET A 163 11.86 -12.44 1.02
N ARG A 164 12.12 -11.15 0.80
CA ARG A 164 11.26 -10.04 1.24
C ARG A 164 9.87 -10.09 0.59
N SER A 165 9.77 -10.49 -0.68
CA SER A 165 8.49 -10.62 -1.39
C SER A 165 7.65 -11.83 -0.96
N VAL A 166 8.21 -12.74 -0.16
CA VAL A 166 7.51 -13.94 0.36
C VAL A 166 6.93 -13.68 1.75
N VAL A 167 7.39 -12.63 2.43
CA VAL A 167 7.04 -12.33 3.84
C VAL A 167 6.26 -11.00 3.98
N GLU A 168 6.36 -10.08 3.01
CA GLU A 168 5.37 -9.02 2.77
C GLU A 168 4.12 -9.58 2.07
#